data_AF-A0A957ZK29-F1
#
_entry.id   AF-A0A957ZK29-F1
#
_cell.length_a   1.000
_cell.length_b   1.000
_cell.length_c   1.000
_cell.angle_alpha   90.00
_cell.angle_beta   90.00
_cell.angle_gamma   90.00
#
_symmetry.space_group_name_H-M   'P 1'
#
loop_
_entity.id
_entity.type
_entity.pdbx_description
1 polymer ?
#
loop_
_entity_poly.entity_id
_entity_poly.type
_entity_poly.pdbx_seq_one_letter_code
_entity_poly.pdbx_strand_id
1 'polypeptide(L)'
;MKLATKPVTLGLIVGNRDFFPAHLCDSGRTTVLKVLEAEGFKVVALSPEESRYGSIESLEEAQKCADLFRKHREEIDGVLVTLPNFGDERA
;
A
#
# COMPACT_ATOMS: atom_id res chain seq x y z
N MET A 1 -1.06 -27.77 20.40
CA MET A 1 -0.47 -27.54 19.07
C MET A 1 -1.09 -26.25 18.54
N LYS A 2 -0.36 -25.11 18.59
CA LYS A 2 -0.82 -23.89 17.90
C LYS A 2 -0.78 -24.23 16.41
N LEU A 3 -1.92 -24.29 15.74
CA LEU A 3 -1.96 -24.35 14.28
C LEU A 3 -1.12 -23.17 13.77
N ALA A 4 -0.10 -23.45 12.97
CA ALA A 4 0.67 -22.40 12.33
C ALA A 4 -0.26 -21.73 11.32
N THR A 5 -0.93 -20.66 11.75
CA THR A 5 -1.71 -19.79 10.88
C THR A 5 -0.73 -19.13 9.92
N LYS A 6 -1.00 -19.20 8.61
CA LYS A 6 -0.20 -18.50 7.59
C LYS A 6 0.01 -17.03 8.01
N PRO A 7 1.17 -16.41 7.73
CA PRO A 7 1.34 -14.98 7.92
C PRO A 7 0.24 -14.21 7.18
N VAL A 8 -0.40 -13.25 7.86
CA VAL A 8 -1.43 -12.39 7.28
C VAL A 8 -0.78 -11.53 6.19
N THR A 9 -1.41 -11.46 5.02
CA THR A 9 -0.93 -10.63 3.91
C THR A 9 -1.87 -9.45 3.71
N LEU A 10 -1.32 -8.24 3.72
CA LEU A 10 -2.07 -7.00 3.51
C LEU A 10 -1.77 -6.40 2.14
N GLY A 11 -2.81 -5.99 1.42
CA GLY A 11 -2.67 -5.02 0.35
C GLY A 11 -2.47 -3.64 0.97
N LEU A 12 -1.39 -2.94 0.65
CA LEU A 12 -1.12 -1.59 1.16
C LEU A 12 -1.35 -0.54 0.06
N ILE A 13 -2.24 0.41 0.36
CA ILE A 13 -2.45 1.62 -0.43
C ILE A 13 -1.81 2.79 0.29
N VAL A 14 -0.90 3.49 -0.38
CA VAL A 14 -0.34 4.77 0.07
C VAL A 14 -1.00 5.88 -0.74
N GLY A 15 -1.94 6.61 -0.14
CA GLY A 15 -2.60 7.73 -0.81
C GLY A 15 -1.69 8.94 -0.90
N ASN A 16 -1.80 9.66 -2.02
CA ASN A 16 -1.12 10.92 -2.28
C ASN A 16 -2.11 11.93 -2.87
N ARG A 17 -1.86 13.22 -2.60
CA ARG A 17 -2.63 14.34 -3.12
C ARG A 17 -1.67 15.44 -3.57
N ASP A 18 -1.80 15.80 -4.85
CA ASP A 18 -0.93 16.71 -5.61
C ASP A 18 -0.52 18.01 -4.89
N PHE A 19 -1.43 18.61 -4.13
CA PHE A 19 -1.22 19.88 -3.43
C PHE A 19 -0.30 19.77 -2.20
N PHE A 20 -0.10 18.56 -1.66
CA PHE A 20 0.71 18.34 -0.46
C PHE A 20 2.12 17.80 -0.78
N PRO A 21 3.11 17.95 0.13
CA PRO A 21 4.47 17.49 -0.12
C PRO A 21 4.54 15.96 -0.30
N ALA A 22 4.80 15.50 -1.53
CA ALA A 22 4.80 14.08 -1.87
C ALA A 22 5.89 13.25 -1.15
N HIS A 23 6.98 13.85 -0.67
CA HIS A 23 8.00 13.14 0.10
C HIS A 23 7.46 12.54 1.41
N LEU A 24 6.32 13.04 1.90
CA LEU A 24 5.60 12.44 3.02
C LEU A 24 5.14 11.01 2.69
N CYS A 25 4.83 10.71 1.43
CA CYS A 25 4.47 9.36 0.99
C CYS A 25 5.65 8.40 1.10
N ASP A 26 6.87 8.84 0.76
CA ASP A 26 8.08 8.02 0.86
C ASP A 26 8.39 7.65 2.32
N SER A 27 8.45 8.66 3.18
CA SER A 27 8.73 8.47 4.61
C SER A 27 7.62 7.68 5.33
N GLY A 28 6.35 7.96 4.99
CA GLY A 28 5.19 7.25 5.52
C GLY A 28 5.13 5.79 5.06
N ARG A 29 5.33 5.51 3.78
CA ARG A 29 5.42 4.15 3.22
C ARG A 29 6.53 3.35 3.91
N THR A 30 7.72 3.93 4.02
CA THR A 30 8.87 3.30 4.67
C THR A 30 8.56 2.94 6.12
N THR A 31 7.92 3.84 6.86
CA THR A 31 7.52 3.61 8.25
C THR A 31 6.50 2.47 8.37
N VAL A 32 5.45 2.48 7.54
CA VAL A 32 4.40 1.45 7.56
C VAL A 32 4.98 0.09 7.20
N LEU A 33 5.78 -0.02 6.13
CA LEU A 33 6.39 -1.28 5.72
C LEU A 33 7.28 -1.88 6.81
N LYS A 34 8.10 -1.04 7.47
CA LYS A 34 8.97 -1.48 8.56
C LYS A 34 8.18 -2.03 9.75
N VAL A 35 7.07 -1.37 10.12
CA VAL A 35 6.21 -1.83 11.22
C VAL A 35 5.52 -3.13 10.85
N LEU A 36 4.95 -3.23 9.64
CA LEU A 36 4.27 -4.44 9.18
C LEU A 36 5.21 -5.65 9.12
N GLU A 37 6.44 -5.45 8.63
CA GLU A 37 7.47 -6.49 8.64
C GLU A 37 7.83 -6.93 10.06
N ALA A 38 8.04 -5.98 10.98
CA ALA A 38 8.37 -6.28 12.38
C ALA A 38 7.27 -7.07 13.10
N GLU A 39 6.01 -6.82 12.76
CA GLU A 39 4.84 -7.54 13.29
C GLU A 39 4.54 -8.85 12.54
N GLY A 40 5.34 -9.21 11.52
CA GLY A 40 5.23 -10.48 10.80
C GLY A 40 4.17 -10.51 9.70
N PHE A 41 3.69 -9.36 9.23
CA PHE A 41 2.80 -9.26 8.07
C PHE A 41 3.59 -9.32 6.76
N LYS A 42 2.97 -9.93 5.75
CA LYS A 42 3.39 -9.76 4.36
C LYS A 42 2.65 -8.58 3.74
N VAL A 43 3.26 -7.90 2.78
CA VAL A 43 2.66 -6.73 2.14
C VAL A 43 2.74 -6.84 0.62
N VAL A 44 1.63 -6.55 -0.05
CA VAL A 44 1.53 -6.31 -1.49
C VAL A 44 1.23 -4.83 -1.69
N ALA A 45 2.12 -4.10 -2.34
CA ALA A 45 1.99 -2.66 -2.57
C ALA A 45 2.66 -2.28 -3.89
N LEU A 46 2.24 -1.16 -4.48
CA LEU A 46 2.98 -0.57 -5.60
C LEU A 46 4.42 -0.24 -5.16
N SER A 47 5.36 -0.47 -6.07
CA SER A 47 6.76 -0.11 -5.89
C SER A 47 7.02 1.35 -6.33
N PRO A 48 8.11 1.97 -5.86
CA PRO A 48 8.53 3.29 -6.33
C PRO A 48 8.80 3.40 -7.84
N GLU A 49 8.95 2.28 -8.53
CA GLU A 49 9.11 2.21 -9.99
C GLU A 49 7.76 2.18 -10.73
N GLU A 50 6.69 1.74 -10.07
CA GLU A 50 5.33 1.65 -10.64
C GLU A 50 4.54 2.97 -10.52
N SER A 51 4.86 3.76 -9.49
CA SER A 51 4.31 5.10 -9.26
C SER A 51 5.23 5.93 -8.35
N ARG A 52 4.99 7.25 -8.25
CA ARG A 52 5.81 8.13 -7.40
C ARG A 52 5.81 7.63 -5.96
N TYR A 53 6.96 7.18 -5.46
CA TYR A 53 7.13 6.58 -4.13
C TYR A 53 6.25 5.35 -3.85
N GLY A 54 5.67 4.72 -4.87
CA GLY A 54 4.67 3.65 -4.70
C GLY A 54 3.35 4.15 -4.13
N SER A 55 3.04 5.44 -4.35
CA SER A 55 1.80 6.08 -3.92
C SER A 55 0.76 6.19 -5.04
N ILE A 56 -0.48 6.46 -4.69
CA ILE A 56 -1.61 6.61 -5.61
C ILE A 56 -2.13 8.03 -5.52
N GLU A 57 -2.01 8.77 -6.62
CA GLU A 57 -2.55 10.13 -6.79
C GLU A 57 -3.59 10.18 -7.93
N SER A 58 -3.46 9.29 -8.92
CA SER A 58 -4.28 9.29 -10.14
C SER A 58 -5.10 8.02 -10.32
N LEU A 59 -6.13 8.10 -11.18
CA LEU A 59 -6.94 6.94 -11.57
C LEU A 59 -6.10 5.85 -12.27
N GLU A 60 -5.08 6.24 -13.04
CA GLU A 60 -4.16 5.29 -13.68
C GLU A 60 -3.39 4.48 -12.64
N GLU A 61 -2.85 5.14 -11.60
CA GLU A 61 -2.14 4.47 -10.51
C GLU A 61 -3.09 3.61 -9.66
N ALA A 62 -4.33 4.07 -9.44
CA ALA A 62 -5.36 3.27 -8.79
C ALA A 62 -5.67 1.99 -9.58
N GLN A 63 -5.73 2.07 -10.91
CA GLN A 63 -5.91 0.91 -11.77
C GLN A 63 -4.72 -0.06 -11.70
N LYS A 64 -3.48 0.45 -11.70
CA LYS A 64 -2.27 -0.38 -11.49
C LYS A 64 -2.32 -1.11 -10.15
N CYS A 65 -2.70 -0.42 -9.08
CA CYS A 65 -2.86 -1.04 -7.77
C CYS A 65 -3.97 -2.10 -7.76
N ALA A 66 -5.11 -1.83 -8.42
CA ALA A 66 -6.21 -2.77 -8.54
C ALA A 66 -5.80 -4.03 -9.33
N ASP A 67 -5.01 -3.88 -10.38
CA ASP A 67 -4.48 -5.00 -11.18
C ASP A 67 -3.45 -5.81 -10.39
N LEU A 68 -2.57 -5.15 -9.63
CA LEU A 68 -1.66 -5.79 -8.69
C LEU A 68 -2.43 -6.59 -7.63
N PHE A 69 -3.43 -5.99 -6.98
CA PHE A 69 -4.23 -6.68 -5.97
C PHE A 69 -5.02 -7.83 -6.58
N ARG A 70 -5.54 -7.69 -7.80
CA ARG A 70 -6.21 -8.78 -8.51
C ARG A 70 -5.27 -9.95 -8.76
N LYS A 71 -4.01 -9.69 -9.11
CA LYS A 71 -2.98 -10.73 -9.31
C LYS A 71 -2.68 -11.51 -8.02
N HIS A 72 -2.78 -10.86 -6.86
CA HIS A 72 -2.51 -11.43 -5.54
C HIS A 72 -3.78 -11.69 -4.70
N ARG A 73 -4.96 -11.75 -5.33
CA ARG A 73 -6.26 -11.79 -4.65
C ARG A 73 -6.46 -12.97 -3.69
N GLU A 74 -5.82 -14.11 -3.96
CA GLU A 74 -5.92 -15.32 -3.13
C GLU A 74 -4.92 -15.28 -1.95
N GLU A 75 -3.95 -14.36 -2.00
CA GLU A 75 -2.95 -14.17 -0.94
C GLU A 75 -3.38 -13.11 0.06
N ILE A 76 -3.98 -12.01 -0.42
CA ILE A 76 -4.38 -10.83 0.38
C ILE A 76 -5.56 -11.16 1.30
N ASP A 77 -5.35 -10.99 2.60
CA ASP A 77 -6.34 -11.22 3.65
C ASP A 77 -7.11 -9.93 4.02
N GLY A 78 -6.55 -8.76 3.70
CA GLY A 78 -7.14 -7.46 3.99
C GLY A 78 -6.38 -6.31 3.33
N VAL A 79 -6.96 -5.10 3.38
CA VAL A 79 -6.34 -3.90 2.81
C VAL A 79 -6.09 -2.88 3.91
N LEU A 80 -4.87 -2.34 3.96
CA LEU A 80 -4.49 -1.18 4.77
C LEU A 80 -4.36 0.03 3.86
N VAL A 81 -5.08 1.10 4.18
CA VAL A 81 -4.93 2.40 3.52
C VAL A 81 -4.20 3.33 4.48
N THR A 82 -3.08 3.90 4.02
CA THR A 82 -2.35 4.95 4.75
C THR A 82 -2.33 6.23 3.92
N LEU A 83 -2.49 7.36 4.60
CA LEU A 83 -2.57 8.69 3.99
C LEU A 83 -1.50 9.59 4.65
N PRO A 84 -0.20 9.43 4.33
CA PRO A 84 0.87 10.20 4.97
C PRO A 84 0.77 11.71 4.74
N ASN A 85 0.13 12.10 3.64
CA ASN A 85 -0.44 13.43 3.46
C ASN A 85 -1.98 13.32 3.42
N PHE A 86 -2.58 13.10 2.24
CA PHE A 86 -4.00 12.91 1.96
C PHE A 86 -4.13 12.09 0.68
N GLY A 87 -5.25 11.41 0.47
CA GLY A 87 -5.55 10.78 -0.83
C GLY A 87 -6.23 11.78 -1.77
N ASP A 88 -6.10 11.58 -3.08
CA ASP A 88 -7.04 12.17 -4.03
C ASP A 88 -8.37 11.39 -3.98
N GLU A 89 -9.42 12.05 -3.52
CA GLU A 89 -10.77 11.48 -3.32
C GLU A 89 -11.77 11.97 -4.38
N ARG A 90 -11.27 12.50 -5.50
CA ARG A 90 -12.12 12.96 -6.60
C ARG A 90 -12.90 11.80 -7.24
N ALA A 91 -14.15 12.08 -7.60
CA ALA A 91 -15.08 11.16 -8.26
C ALA A 91 -14.93 11.17 -9.79
#